data_AF-X0YG44-F1
#
_entry.id   AF-X0YG44-F1
#
_cell.length_a   1.000
_cell.length_b   1.000
_cell.length_c   1.000
_cell.angle_alpha   90.00
_cell.angle_beta   90.00
_cell.angle_gamma   90.00
#
_symmetry.space_group_name_H-M   'P 1'
#
loop_
_entity.id
_entity.type
_entity.pdbx_description
1 polymer ?
#
loop_
_entity_poly.entity_id
_entity_poly.type
_entity_poly.pdbx_seq_one_letter_code
_entity_poly.pdbx_strand_id
1 'polypeptide(L)'
;MKSLFDFIVEPVGQRYNNEIKVGDKSLVINTKVESYKSVNNIAKVISTPLIYKTIIQPGDLLMIHHNVFRRFYDIKGKEKNSKSYFKDNLYFVQLDQVYLYKKNDNWKAFGNRCFIAPLQDEVEINNWIEQKLIGVLKYGNSALEALEI
;
A
#
# COMPACT_ATOMS: atom_id res chain seq x y z
N MET A 1 -4.46 -22.43 -3.11
CA MET A 1 -5.58 -21.70 -3.73
C MET A 1 -5.00 -20.71 -4.72
N LYS A 2 -5.52 -20.63 -5.96
CA LYS A 2 -5.07 -19.67 -6.97
C LYS A 2 -6.29 -18.92 -7.50
N SER A 3 -6.24 -17.60 -7.54
CA SER A 3 -7.28 -16.78 -8.18
C SER A 3 -6.98 -16.63 -9.66
N LEU A 4 -8.03 -16.50 -10.48
CA LEU A 4 -7.87 -16.29 -11.90
C LEU A 4 -7.28 -14.90 -12.19
N PHE A 5 -7.78 -13.87 -11.49
CA PHE A 5 -7.49 -12.46 -11.76
C PHE A 5 -6.70 -11.76 -10.66
N ASP A 6 -6.79 -12.22 -9.41
CA ASP A 6 -6.30 -11.47 -8.25
C ASP A 6 -5.05 -12.10 -7.63
N PHE A 7 -4.22 -11.29 -6.99
CA PHE A 7 -3.26 -11.77 -6.02
C PHE A 7 -3.99 -12.18 -4.75
N ILE A 8 -3.50 -13.25 -4.11
CA ILE A 8 -3.90 -13.60 -2.75
C ILE A 8 -2.75 -13.18 -1.85
N VAL A 9 -3.05 -12.32 -0.87
CA VAL A 9 -2.04 -11.75 0.02
C VAL A 9 -2.48 -11.80 1.48
N GLU A 10 -1.51 -11.72 2.38
CA GLU A 10 -1.72 -11.51 3.81
C GLU A 10 -1.00 -10.22 4.27
N PRO A 11 -1.50 -9.50 5.28
CA PRO A 11 -0.80 -8.34 5.82
C PRO A 11 0.51 -8.75 6.49
N VAL A 12 1.58 -7.98 6.28
CA VAL A 12 2.82 -8.17 7.04
C VAL A 12 2.64 -7.58 8.44
N GLY A 13 2.59 -8.46 9.45
CA GLY A 13 2.32 -8.04 10.84
C GLY A 13 0.83 -7.86 11.09
N GLN A 14 0.46 -6.75 11.74
CA GLN A 14 -0.95 -6.45 12.02
C GLN A 14 -1.61 -5.69 10.87
N ARG A 15 -2.94 -5.74 10.79
CA ARG A 15 -3.73 -4.98 9.80
C ARG A 15 -3.68 -3.46 10.03
N TYR A 16 -3.36 -3.06 11.25
CA TYR A 16 -3.21 -1.68 11.66
C TYR A 16 -1.80 -1.45 12.19
N ASN A 17 -1.21 -0.31 11.83
CA ASN A 17 0.07 0.15 12.36
C ASN A 17 -0.18 1.38 13.23
N ASN A 18 -0.82 1.16 14.37
CA ASN A 18 -1.36 2.20 15.24
C ASN A 18 -0.92 2.07 16.70
N GLU A 19 0.13 1.30 16.97
CA GLU A 19 0.70 1.15 18.29
C GLU A 19 2.06 1.84 18.33
N ILE A 20 2.24 2.76 19.28
CA ILE A 20 3.55 3.33 19.60
C ILE A 20 3.95 2.90 21.01
N LYS A 21 5.24 2.60 21.21
CA LYS A 21 5.78 2.33 22.55
C LYS A 21 6.19 3.63 23.21
N VAL A 22 5.72 3.86 24.44
CA VAL A 22 6.09 4.99 25.30
C VAL A 22 6.55 4.41 26.63
N GLY A 23 7.87 4.35 26.84
CA GLY A 23 8.47 3.60 27.93
C GLY A 23 8.10 2.11 27.85
N ASP A 24 7.54 1.58 28.93
CA ASP A 24 7.15 0.16 29.04
C ASP A 24 5.72 -0.12 28.57
N LYS A 25 5.00 0.88 28.05
CA LYS A 25 3.58 0.75 27.66
C LYS A 25 3.38 0.99 26.17
N SER A 26 2.43 0.28 25.58
CA SER A 26 1.94 0.48 24.20
C SER A 26 0.73 1.40 24.20
N LEU A 27 0.77 2.48 23.41
CA LEU A 27 -0.33 3.41 23.21
C LEU A 27 -0.94 3.19 21.83
N VAL A 28 -2.25 2.99 21.78
CA VAL A 28 -3.01 2.95 20.53
C VAL A 28 -3.38 4.38 20.11
N ILE A 29 -2.86 4.84 18.98
CA ILE A 29 -2.97 6.25 18.54
C ILE A 29 -4.20 6.55 17.66
N ASN A 30 -4.95 5.53 17.24
CA ASN A 30 -6.08 5.75 16.34
C ASN A 30 -7.32 6.24 17.09
N THR A 31 -7.89 7.35 16.63
CA THR A 31 -9.21 7.80 17.03
C THR A 31 -10.35 7.06 16.32
N LYS A 32 -10.10 6.45 15.15
CA LYS A 32 -11.10 5.70 14.36
C LYS A 32 -10.48 4.51 13.64
N VAL A 33 -11.16 3.35 13.68
CA VAL A 33 -10.79 2.09 13.00
C VAL A 33 -10.76 2.23 11.47
N GLU A 34 -11.47 3.23 10.94
CA GLU A 34 -11.62 3.49 9.52
C GLU A 34 -10.55 4.42 8.95
N SER A 35 -9.70 5.02 9.78
CA SER A 35 -8.69 5.98 9.33
C SER A 35 -7.64 5.30 8.47
N TYR A 36 -7.56 5.68 7.19
CA TYR A 36 -6.60 5.09 6.23
C TYR A 36 -5.14 5.26 6.65
N LYS A 37 -4.83 6.32 7.40
CA LYS A 37 -3.45 6.67 7.83
C LYS A 37 -2.79 5.56 8.65
N SER A 38 -3.60 4.72 9.26
CA SER A 38 -3.15 3.72 10.22
C SER A 38 -3.38 2.30 9.75
N VAL A 39 -3.90 2.14 8.53
CA VAL A 39 -4.10 0.84 7.91
C VAL A 39 -2.77 0.40 7.29
N ASN A 40 -2.38 -0.84 7.56
CA ASN A 40 -1.22 -1.44 6.92
C ASN A 40 -1.42 -1.45 5.39
N ASN A 41 -0.36 -1.18 4.65
CA ASN A 41 -0.35 -1.22 3.20
C ASN A 41 0.74 -2.16 2.65
N ILE A 42 1.42 -2.92 3.52
CA ILE A 42 2.43 -3.90 3.16
C ILE A 42 1.82 -5.30 3.26
N ALA A 43 1.88 -6.04 2.16
CA ALA A 43 1.28 -7.34 2.02
C ALA A 43 2.31 -8.37 1.53
N LYS A 44 2.25 -9.59 2.06
CA LYS A 44 3.04 -10.71 1.57
C LYS A 44 2.22 -11.54 0.60
N VAL A 45 2.79 -11.89 -0.55
CA VAL A 45 2.10 -12.67 -1.59
C VAL A 45 2.02 -14.14 -1.20
N ILE A 46 0.81 -14.68 -1.19
CA ILE A 46 0.56 -16.12 -1.00
C ILE A 46 0.38 -16.81 -2.35
N SER A 47 -0.33 -16.16 -3.28
CA SER A 47 -0.53 -16.65 -4.65
C SER A 47 -0.58 -15.50 -5.63
N THR A 48 -0.02 -15.74 -6.81
CA THR A 48 -0.15 -14.87 -7.97
C THR A 48 -1.39 -15.25 -8.80
N PRO A 49 -1.96 -14.31 -9.57
CA PRO A 49 -3.05 -14.59 -10.49
C PRO A 49 -2.61 -15.50 -11.64
N LEU A 50 -3.51 -16.35 -12.13
CA LEU A 50 -3.21 -17.32 -13.19
C LEU A 50 -3.13 -16.69 -14.59
N ILE A 51 -3.94 -15.67 -14.86
CA ILE A 51 -4.09 -15.14 -16.22
C ILE A 51 -2.99 -14.16 -16.62
N TYR A 52 -2.31 -13.55 -15.64
CA TYR A 52 -1.32 -12.51 -15.87
C TYR A 52 0.09 -13.03 -15.59
N LYS A 53 1.01 -12.82 -16.54
CA LYS A 53 2.44 -13.00 -16.28
C LYS A 53 2.95 -11.76 -15.55
N THR A 54 3.38 -11.94 -14.31
CA THR A 54 3.96 -10.86 -13.50
C THR A 54 5.32 -11.30 -12.97
N ILE A 55 6.19 -10.34 -12.68
CA ILE A 55 7.53 -10.60 -12.13
C ILE A 55 7.44 -10.97 -10.63
N ILE A 56 6.31 -10.66 -10.00
CA ILE A 56 6.02 -10.92 -8.59
C ILE A 56 5.84 -12.43 -8.38
N GLN A 57 6.40 -12.95 -7.30
CA GLN A 57 6.32 -14.35 -6.91
C GLN A 57 5.66 -14.52 -5.53
N PRO A 58 5.13 -15.71 -5.22
CA PRO A 58 4.73 -16.04 -3.85
C PRO A 58 5.90 -15.83 -2.88
N GLY A 59 5.66 -15.11 -1.79
CA GLY A 59 6.66 -14.71 -0.80
C GLY A 59 7.11 -13.25 -0.90
N ASP A 60 6.94 -12.62 -2.07
CA ASP A 60 7.32 -11.21 -2.25
C ASP A 60 6.46 -10.27 -1.39
N LEU A 61 7.00 -9.08 -1.11
CA LEU A 61 6.27 -8.02 -0.44
C LEU A 61 5.72 -7.02 -1.45
N LEU A 62 4.46 -6.63 -1.27
CA LEU A 62 3.76 -5.65 -2.07
C LEU A 62 3.37 -4.45 -1.21
N MET A 63 3.49 -3.25 -1.77
CA MET A 63 2.81 -2.08 -1.28
C MET A 63 1.50 -1.93 -2.04
N ILE A 64 0.39 -1.98 -1.32
CA ILE A 64 -0.96 -2.05 -1.89
C ILE A 64 -1.83 -0.88 -1.45
N HIS A 65 -2.98 -0.74 -2.10
CA HIS A 65 -3.97 0.26 -1.72
C HIS A 65 -4.46 0.05 -0.27
N HIS A 66 -4.47 1.11 0.55
CA HIS A 66 -4.84 1.06 1.98
C HIS A 66 -6.25 0.48 2.25
N ASN A 67 -7.20 0.63 1.32
CA ASN A 67 -8.53 0.04 1.44
C ASN A 67 -8.55 -1.50 1.45
N VAL A 68 -7.49 -2.20 1.02
CA VAL A 68 -7.48 -3.67 0.99
C VAL A 68 -7.61 -4.23 2.41
N PHE A 69 -6.85 -3.72 3.38
CA PHE A 69 -6.89 -4.26 4.75
C PHE A 69 -7.87 -3.53 5.68
N ARG A 70 -8.49 -2.45 5.21
CA ARG A 70 -9.38 -1.58 5.98
C ARG A 70 -10.62 -2.33 6.51
N ARG A 71 -11.09 -1.92 7.69
CA ARG A 71 -12.42 -2.22 8.22
C ARG A 71 -13.23 -0.92 8.29
N PHE A 72 -14.53 -1.06 8.10
CA PHE A 72 -15.47 0.06 8.09
C PHE A 72 -16.76 -0.32 8.79
N TYR A 73 -17.51 0.69 9.25
CA TYR A 73 -18.83 0.46 9.83
C TYR A 73 -19.90 0.55 8.75
N ASP A 74 -20.85 -0.38 8.74
CA ASP A 74 -22.03 -0.23 7.90
C ASP A 74 -23.01 0.81 8.46
N ILE A 75 -24.09 1.08 7.73
CA ILE A 75 -25.14 2.04 8.13
C ILE A 75 -25.76 1.70 9.50
N LYS A 76 -25.64 0.45 9.96
CA LYS A 76 -26.13 -0.02 11.26
C LYS A 76 -25.05 -0.02 12.35
N GLY A 77 -23.87 0.56 12.08
CA GLY A 77 -22.75 0.59 13.00
C GLY A 77 -22.06 -0.76 13.21
N LYS A 78 -22.29 -1.75 12.34
CA LYS A 78 -21.62 -3.05 12.43
C LYS A 78 -20.30 -3.01 11.69
N GLU A 79 -19.25 -3.48 12.35
CA GLU A 79 -17.91 -3.56 11.74
C GLU A 79 -17.91 -4.61 10.62
N LYS A 80 -17.40 -4.21 9.46
CA LYS A 80 -17.23 -5.07 8.28
C LYS A 80 -15.81 -4.96 7.74
N ASN A 81 -15.33 -6.06 7.19
CA ASN A 81 -14.10 -6.05 6.42
C ASN A 81 -14.32 -5.41 5.04
N SER A 82 -13.24 -4.93 4.43
CA SER A 82 -13.20 -4.57 3.02
C SER A 82 -13.72 -5.70 2.12
N LYS A 83 -14.16 -5.34 0.91
CA LYS A 83 -14.53 -6.28 -0.15
C LYS A 83 -13.39 -7.26 -0.48
N SER A 84 -12.14 -6.85 -0.27
CA SER A 84 -10.96 -7.67 -0.52
C SER A 84 -10.81 -8.83 0.46
N TYR A 85 -11.44 -8.79 1.63
CA TYR A 85 -11.30 -9.86 2.61
C TYR A 85 -11.92 -11.16 2.12
N PHE A 86 -11.16 -12.25 2.30
CA PHE A 86 -11.61 -13.59 1.97
C PHE A 86 -11.82 -14.44 3.23
N LYS A 87 -10.77 -15.08 3.75
CA LYS A 87 -10.79 -15.88 4.99
C LYS A 87 -9.38 -15.97 5.57
N ASP A 88 -9.25 -16.33 6.84
CA ASP A 88 -7.96 -16.64 7.47
C ASP A 88 -6.91 -15.52 7.28
N ASN A 89 -7.35 -14.26 7.34
CA ASN A 89 -6.51 -13.07 7.10
C ASN A 89 -5.92 -12.98 5.68
N LEU A 90 -6.53 -13.66 4.71
CA LEU A 90 -6.22 -13.57 3.29
C LEU A 90 -7.12 -12.55 2.59
N TYR A 91 -6.52 -11.87 1.62
CA TYR A 91 -7.16 -10.80 0.85
C TYR A 91 -6.90 -10.99 -0.64
N PHE A 92 -7.91 -10.66 -1.43
CA PHE A 92 -7.77 -10.51 -2.87
C PHE A 92 -7.32 -9.09 -3.21
N VAL A 93 -6.25 -8.99 -4.00
CA VAL A 93 -5.70 -7.72 -4.47
C VAL A 93 -5.65 -7.73 -5.98
N GLN A 94 -6.29 -6.73 -6.57
CA GLN A 94 -6.31 -6.51 -8.00
C GLN A 94 -5.00 -5.83 -8.46
N LEU A 95 -4.63 -6.01 -9.73
CA LEU A 95 -3.41 -5.43 -10.31
C LEU A 95 -3.32 -3.90 -10.21
N ASP A 96 -4.46 -3.21 -10.30
CA ASP A 96 -4.58 -1.76 -10.20
C ASP A 96 -4.24 -1.26 -8.79
N GLN A 97 -4.51 -2.09 -7.78
CA GLN A 97 -4.28 -1.81 -6.35
C GLN A 97 -2.85 -2.08 -5.88
N VAL A 98 -1.97 -2.61 -6.73
CA VAL A 98 -0.55 -2.82 -6.43
C VAL A 98 0.27 -1.61 -6.90
N TYR A 99 0.99 -0.98 -5.96
CA TYR A 99 1.81 0.21 -6.21
C TYR A 99 3.27 -0.12 -6.40
N LEU A 100 3.86 -0.78 -5.41
CA LEU A 100 5.26 -1.18 -5.40
C LEU A 100 5.37 -2.67 -5.08
N TYR A 101 6.46 -3.30 -5.49
CA TYR A 101 6.86 -4.62 -5.04
C TYR A 101 8.31 -4.58 -4.57
N LYS A 102 8.65 -5.40 -3.59
CA LYS A 102 10.01 -5.47 -3.04
C LYS A 102 10.77 -6.60 -3.72
N LYS A 103 11.95 -6.31 -4.26
CA LYS A 103 12.85 -7.29 -4.88
C LYS A 103 14.29 -6.96 -4.54
N ASN A 104 15.05 -7.95 -4.05
CA ASN A 104 16.45 -7.79 -3.62
C ASN A 104 16.64 -6.59 -2.68
N ASP A 105 15.80 -6.51 -1.65
CA ASP A 105 15.72 -5.42 -0.68
C ASP A 105 15.33 -4.03 -1.18
N ASN A 106 15.09 -3.85 -2.48
CA ASN A 106 14.68 -2.59 -3.05
C ASN A 106 13.20 -2.59 -3.45
N TRP A 107 12.51 -1.48 -3.19
CA TRP A 107 11.15 -1.25 -3.68
C TRP A 107 11.18 -0.78 -5.13
N LYS A 108 10.37 -1.40 -5.97
CA LYS A 108 10.23 -1.06 -7.40
C LYS A 108 8.78 -0.78 -7.73
N ALA A 109 8.55 0.16 -8.65
CA ALA A 109 7.20 0.47 -9.11
C ALA A 109 6.61 -0.69 -9.92
N PHE A 110 5.32 -0.93 -9.74
CA PHE A 110 4.62 -1.99 -10.43
C PHE A 110 4.06 -1.53 -11.79
N GLY A 111 4.46 -2.21 -12.87
CA GLY A 111 4.07 -1.87 -14.24
C GLY A 111 4.70 -0.55 -14.70
N ASN A 112 3.92 0.28 -15.40
CA ASN A 112 4.38 1.58 -15.91
C ASN A 112 4.18 2.74 -14.93
N ARG A 113 3.89 2.45 -13.65
CA ARG A 113 3.69 3.48 -12.62
C ARG A 113 5.02 4.14 -12.27
N CYS A 114 4.95 5.39 -11.83
CA CYS A 114 6.07 6.11 -11.22
C CYS A 114 5.55 6.88 -10.00
N PHE A 115 6.44 7.18 -9.06
CA PHE A 115 6.09 7.91 -7.85
C PHE A 115 7.05 9.06 -7.65
N ILE A 116 6.46 10.25 -7.48
CA ILE A 116 7.15 11.53 -7.32
C ILE A 116 6.90 11.98 -5.88
N ALA A 117 7.97 12.32 -5.18
CA ALA A 117 7.87 13.00 -3.89
C ALA A 117 7.74 14.51 -4.16
N PRO A 118 6.64 15.16 -3.73
CA PRO A 118 6.52 16.61 -3.85
C PRO A 118 7.59 17.31 -2.99
N LEU A 119 7.98 18.51 -3.41
CA LEU A 119 8.90 19.36 -2.65
C LEU A 119 8.13 20.29 -1.72
N GLN A 120 8.69 20.55 -0.53
CA GLN A 120 8.14 21.52 0.40
C GLN A 120 8.20 22.93 -0.21
N ASP A 121 7.14 23.72 -0.02
CA ASP A 121 7.15 25.11 -0.44
C ASP A 121 8.08 25.93 0.48
N GLU A 122 8.97 26.72 -0.13
CA GLU A 122 9.95 27.53 0.59
C GLU A 122 9.50 28.99 0.75
N VAL A 123 8.39 29.36 0.10
CA VAL A 123 7.89 30.74 0.07
C VAL A 123 6.99 30.98 1.29
N GLU A 124 7.47 31.73 2.27
CA GLU A 124 6.76 31.98 3.54
C GLU A 124 5.39 32.67 3.39
N ILE A 125 5.19 33.44 2.32
CA ILE A 125 3.91 34.13 2.03
C ILE A 125 2.86 33.24 1.38
N ASN A 126 3.24 32.06 0.89
CA ASN A 126 2.31 31.12 0.30
C ASN A 126 1.66 30.28 1.41
N ASN A 127 0.37 30.01 1.25
CA ASN A 127 -0.36 29.10 2.15
C ASN A 127 -0.28 27.64 1.67
N TRP A 128 0.67 27.30 0.80
CA TRP A 128 0.78 25.96 0.23
C TRP A 128 1.79 25.14 1.02
N ILE A 129 1.52 23.84 1.16
CA ILE A 129 2.45 22.93 1.85
C ILE A 129 3.57 22.50 0.90
N GLU A 130 3.25 22.39 -0.40
CA GLU A 130 4.10 21.81 -1.43
C GLU A 130 4.21 22.74 -2.64
N GLN A 131 5.34 22.68 -3.33
CA GLN A 131 5.57 23.41 -4.57
C GLN A 131 4.67 22.87 -5.70
N LYS A 132 4.12 23.77 -6.52
CA LYS A 132 3.25 23.37 -7.63
C LYS A 132 4.04 22.72 -8.74
N LEU A 133 3.56 21.55 -9.17
CA LEU A 133 4.01 20.82 -10.37
C LEU A 133 5.49 20.42 -10.35
N ILE A 134 6.15 20.44 -9.18
CA ILE A 134 7.55 20.08 -9.02
C ILE A 134 7.68 19.00 -7.96
N GLY A 135 8.54 18.03 -8.22
CA GLY A 135 8.85 16.96 -7.29
C GLY A 135 10.04 16.13 -7.75
N VAL A 136 10.53 15.27 -6.87
CA VAL A 136 11.66 14.37 -7.13
C VAL A 136 11.14 12.97 -7.43
N LEU A 137 11.56 12.38 -8.55
CA LEU A 137 11.25 10.99 -8.87
C LEU A 137 11.88 10.06 -7.82
N LYS A 138 11.04 9.34 -7.05
CA LYS A 138 11.50 8.38 -6.03
C LYS A 138 11.50 6.96 -6.55
N TYR A 139 10.49 6.61 -7.34
CA TYR A 139 10.38 5.29 -7.97
C TYR A 139 10.06 5.49 -9.44
N GLY A 140 11.03 5.20 -10.30
CA GLY A 140 10.90 5.25 -11.75
C GLY A 140 10.28 3.99 -12.34
N ASN A 141 10.20 3.99 -13.67
CA ASN A 141 9.87 2.82 -14.48
C ASN A 141 10.93 2.69 -15.58
N SER A 142 10.90 1.57 -16.32
CA SER A 142 11.87 1.30 -17.37
C SER A 142 11.90 2.37 -18.49
N ALA A 143 10.78 3.04 -18.73
CA ALA A 143 10.71 4.09 -19.74
C ALA A 143 11.44 5.38 -19.30
N LEU A 144 11.32 5.76 -18.02
CA LEU A 144 12.03 6.90 -17.45
C LEU A 144 13.53 6.61 -17.27
N GLU A 145 13.86 5.39 -16.83
CA GLU A 145 15.26 4.95 -16.73
C GLU A 145 15.97 5.00 -18.09
N ALA A 146 15.26 4.61 -19.17
CA ALA A 146 15.80 4.68 -20.55
C ALA A 146 15.98 6.12 -21.06
N LEU A 147 15.31 7.11 -20.45
CA LEU A 147 15.47 8.53 -20.74
C LEU A 147 16.55 9.19 -19.86
N GLU A 148 17.22 8.42 -19.00
CA GLU A 148 18.21 8.91 -18.02
C GLU A 148 17.63 9.98 -17.06
N ILE A 149 16.34 9.82 -16.71
CA ILE A 149 15.59 10.66 -15.75
C ILE A 149 15.45 9.96 -14.40
#